data_AF-A0A1V5U6Q3-F1
#
_entry.id   AF-A0A1V5U6Q3-F1
#
_cell.length_a   1.000
_cell.length_b   1.000
_cell.length_c   1.000
_cell.angle_alpha   90.00
_cell.angle_beta   90.00
_cell.angle_gamma   90.00
#
_symmetry.space_group_name_H-M   'P 1'
#
loop_
_entity.id
_entity.type
_entity.pdbx_description
1 polymer ?
#
loop_
_entity_poly.entity_id
_entity_poly.type
_entity_poly.pdbx_seq_one_letter_code
_entity_poly.pdbx_strand_id
1 'polypeptide(L)'
;MEKTLNFFKNLDRRIIFLFIAIAVVVTLINPMYLDINISKNARTFVNVLNGVNENDSVIVSFDYAASGEPELKPMAYGILYKLFQRKAKVIIMGFWDQGPGLADKTVKEVIAQFERDNPDRKIVYGKDYINIGYKAGGFTIIINMSKSIKEIFTTDNGGEPINSFDIMKDVNKLSDIKMVFALTGGNYGLLDIWLPFARQQYNVPVAGGCTSVSAPQFYQYMNSGQLSALLDGFKTAAELLKAIEYTDQATKQTKTLLSDEIYKIADVQSIVHVIIMIFIIIANATYLYEKKYSKQ
;
A
#
# COMPACT_ATOMS: atom_id res chain seq x y z
N MET A 1 -33.95 33.46 0.55
CA MET A 1 -33.89 32.07 1.07
C MET A 1 -34.28 31.07 -0.02
N GLU A 2 -35.43 31.25 -0.68
CA GLU A 2 -35.93 30.39 -1.76
C GLU A 2 -35.01 30.29 -2.99
N LYS A 3 -34.42 31.41 -3.44
CA LYS A 3 -33.40 31.41 -4.54
C LYS A 3 -32.14 30.61 -4.20
N THR A 4 -31.66 30.73 -2.96
CA THR A 4 -30.47 30.01 -2.47
C THR A 4 -30.76 28.51 -2.36
N LEU A 5 -31.96 28.16 -1.90
CA LEU A 5 -32.45 26.78 -1.81
C LEU A 5 -32.54 26.13 -3.21
N ASN A 6 -33.13 26.83 -4.18
CA ASN A 6 -33.23 26.38 -5.57
C ASN A 6 -31.87 26.25 -6.27
N PHE A 7 -30.89 27.08 -5.90
CA PHE A 7 -29.52 26.97 -6.42
C PHE A 7 -28.83 25.68 -5.95
N PHE A 8 -28.90 25.36 -4.66
CA PHE A 8 -28.30 24.12 -4.14
C PHE A 8 -29.03 22.86 -4.62
N LYS A 9 -30.33 22.96 -4.91
CA LYS A 9 -31.15 21.86 -5.46
C LYS A 9 -30.73 21.45 -6.88
N ASN A 10 -30.44 22.43 -7.72
CA ASN A 10 -30.06 22.23 -9.12
C ASN A 10 -28.54 22.36 -9.34
N LEU A 11 -27.74 22.21 -8.28
CA LEU A 11 -26.30 22.37 -8.36
C LEU A 11 -25.73 21.29 -9.29
N ASP A 12 -25.27 21.70 -10.47
CA ASP A 12 -24.61 20.80 -11.40
C ASP A 12 -23.33 20.25 -10.76
N ARG A 13 -23.11 18.93 -10.85
CA ARG A 13 -21.89 18.26 -10.37
C ARG A 13 -20.61 18.92 -10.90
N ARG A 14 -20.67 19.56 -12.08
CA ARG A 14 -19.55 20.31 -12.68
C ARG A 14 -19.10 21.47 -11.80
N ILE A 15 -20.00 22.12 -11.07
CA ILE A 15 -19.65 23.18 -10.11
C ILE A 15 -18.89 22.57 -8.94
N ILE A 16 -19.34 21.43 -8.40
CA ILE A 16 -18.63 20.71 -7.34
C ILE A 16 -17.23 20.31 -7.80
N PHE A 17 -17.10 19.76 -9.01
CA PHE A 17 -15.79 19.41 -9.58
C PHE A 17 -14.90 20.63 -9.80
N LEU A 18 -15.46 21.79 -10.15
CA LEU A 18 -14.70 23.03 -10.25
C LEU A 18 -14.17 23.47 -8.88
N PHE A 19 -14.99 23.42 -7.82
CA PHE A 19 -14.53 23.71 -6.45
C PHE A 19 -13.44 22.74 -5.99
N ILE A 20 -13.59 21.44 -6.27
CA ILE A 20 -12.57 20.44 -5.98
C ILE A 20 -11.29 20.73 -6.75
N ALA A 21 -11.37 21.01 -8.05
CA ALA A 21 -10.20 21.31 -8.88
C ALA A 21 -9.46 22.55 -8.37
N ILE A 22 -10.17 23.64 -8.05
CA ILE A 22 -9.58 24.85 -7.48
C ILE A 22 -8.91 24.52 -6.13
N ALA A 23 -9.58 23.78 -5.26
CA ALA A 23 -9.03 23.41 -3.96
C ALA A 23 -7.75 22.58 -4.08
N VAL A 24 -7.73 21.59 -4.99
CA VAL A 24 -6.53 20.80 -5.29
C VAL A 24 -5.38 21.71 -5.73
N VAL A 25 -5.61 22.59 -6.71
CA VAL A 25 -4.56 23.49 -7.23
C VAL A 25 -4.05 24.43 -6.14
N VAL A 26 -4.94 25.07 -5.38
CA VAL A 26 -4.57 26.00 -4.31
C VAL A 26 -3.75 25.29 -3.22
N THR A 27 -4.14 24.08 -2.84
CA THR A 27 -3.45 23.30 -1.80
C THR A 27 -2.09 22.81 -2.27
N LEU A 28 -1.95 22.43 -3.54
CA LEU A 28 -0.66 22.02 -4.10
C LEU A 28 0.35 23.19 -4.14
N ILE A 29 -0.13 24.42 -4.39
CA ILE A 29 0.71 25.63 -4.38
C ILE A 29 1.05 26.03 -2.94
N ASN A 30 0.07 25.98 -2.03
CA ASN A 30 0.20 26.38 -0.64
C ASN A 30 -0.18 25.22 0.30
N PRO A 31 0.71 24.23 0.50
CA PRO A 31 0.46 23.16 1.46
C PRO A 31 0.35 23.71 2.87
N MET A 32 -0.59 23.16 3.65
CA MET A 32 -0.86 23.59 5.03
C MET A 32 -0.01 22.83 6.04
N TYR A 33 0.59 21.71 5.63
CA TYR A 33 1.30 20.77 6.46
C TYR A 33 0.48 20.33 7.68
N LEU A 34 -0.73 19.81 7.44
CA LEU A 34 -1.59 19.27 8.49
C LEU A 34 -0.97 18.04 9.15
N ASP A 35 -0.98 18.00 10.49
CA ASP A 35 -0.34 16.92 11.22
C ASP A 35 -0.95 15.53 10.93
N ILE A 36 -0.11 14.64 10.38
CA ILE A 36 -0.47 13.24 10.10
C ILE A 36 -0.33 12.40 11.36
N ASN A 37 -1.44 12.13 12.04
CA ASN A 37 -1.46 11.27 13.22
C ASN A 37 -1.40 9.79 12.82
N ILE A 38 -0.41 9.06 13.33
CA ILE A 38 -0.27 7.63 13.04
C ILE A 38 -1.43 6.87 13.70
N SER A 39 -2.19 6.09 12.93
CA SER A 39 -3.31 5.29 13.44
C SER A 39 -2.85 4.00 14.13
N LYS A 40 -3.79 3.27 14.76
CA LYS A 40 -3.53 1.93 15.29
C LYS A 40 -3.16 0.94 14.19
N ASN A 41 -3.76 1.06 13.01
CA ASN A 41 -3.51 0.17 11.87
C ASN A 41 -2.07 0.34 11.38
N ALA A 42 -1.65 1.58 11.10
CA ALA A 42 -0.27 1.87 10.69
C ALA A 42 0.77 1.47 11.75
N ARG A 43 0.53 1.76 13.05
CA ARG A 43 1.42 1.29 14.14
C ARG A 43 1.54 -0.23 14.19
N THR A 44 0.42 -0.94 14.10
CA THR A 44 0.42 -2.41 14.06
C THR A 44 1.23 -2.91 12.87
N PHE A 45 1.08 -2.27 11.72
CA PHE A 45 1.84 -2.62 10.52
C PHE A 45 3.35 -2.42 10.69
N VAL A 46 3.77 -1.30 11.28
CA VAL A 46 5.18 -1.05 11.62
C VAL A 46 5.71 -2.11 12.59
N ASN A 47 4.91 -2.51 13.59
CA ASN A 47 5.29 -3.57 14.52
C ASN A 47 5.47 -4.92 13.82
N VAL A 48 4.58 -5.24 12.87
CA VAL A 48 4.70 -6.45 12.04
C VAL A 48 6.01 -6.41 11.23
N LEU A 49 6.33 -5.29 10.59
CA LEU A 49 7.60 -5.12 9.87
C LEU A 49 8.81 -5.23 10.80
N ASN A 50 8.72 -4.70 12.02
CA ASN A 50 9.76 -4.81 13.05
C ASN A 50 9.92 -6.24 13.60
N GLY A 51 8.96 -7.13 13.38
CA GLY A 51 9.03 -8.55 13.72
C GLY A 51 9.81 -9.40 12.71
N VAL A 52 10.19 -8.83 11.56
CA VAL A 52 11.03 -9.47 10.55
C VAL A 52 12.50 -9.35 10.95
N ASN A 53 13.20 -10.47 11.04
CA ASN A 53 14.61 -10.52 11.43
C ASN A 53 15.54 -10.43 10.23
N GLU A 54 16.83 -10.24 10.50
CA GLU A 54 17.88 -10.31 9.49
C GLU A 54 17.88 -11.70 8.83
N ASN A 55 17.99 -11.72 7.50
CA ASN A 55 17.90 -12.90 6.65
C ASN A 55 16.56 -13.65 6.62
N ASP A 56 15.51 -13.16 7.29
CA ASP A 56 14.17 -13.73 7.09
C ASP A 56 13.73 -13.54 5.63
N SER A 57 13.27 -14.62 4.99
CA SER A 57 12.69 -14.59 3.64
C SER A 57 11.25 -14.16 3.68
N VAL A 58 10.92 -13.10 2.94
CA VAL A 58 9.58 -12.52 2.87
C VAL A 58 9.13 -12.39 1.42
N ILE A 59 7.83 -12.51 1.19
CA ILE A 59 7.24 -12.23 -0.12
C ILE A 59 6.56 -10.87 -0.09
N VAL A 60 6.80 -10.04 -1.09
CA VAL A 60 6.03 -8.81 -1.34
C VAL A 60 5.29 -8.97 -2.66
N SER A 61 3.96 -9.08 -2.58
CA SER A 61 3.10 -9.28 -3.75
C SER A 61 2.52 -7.96 -4.23
N PHE A 62 2.71 -7.67 -5.51
CA PHE A 62 2.16 -6.51 -6.20
C PHE A 62 0.94 -6.96 -7.03
N ASP A 63 -0.22 -7.01 -6.38
CA ASP A 63 -1.48 -7.51 -6.95
C ASP A 63 -2.38 -6.34 -7.36
N TYR A 64 -1.84 -5.42 -8.16
CA TYR A 64 -2.55 -4.22 -8.62
C TYR A 64 -2.05 -3.72 -9.98
N ALA A 65 -2.90 -2.93 -10.64
CA ALA A 65 -2.60 -2.20 -11.87
C ALA A 65 -2.32 -0.71 -11.60
N ALA A 66 -1.88 0.01 -12.64
CA ALA A 66 -1.57 1.45 -12.55
C ALA A 66 -2.69 2.30 -11.93
N SER A 67 -3.96 1.90 -12.05
CA SER A 67 -5.10 2.59 -11.44
C SER A 67 -5.07 2.62 -9.91
N GLY A 68 -4.46 1.63 -9.26
CA GLY A 68 -4.29 1.57 -7.79
C GLY A 68 -2.93 2.10 -7.30
N GLU A 69 -2.00 2.40 -8.23
CA GLU A 69 -0.64 2.85 -7.90
C GLU A 69 -0.61 4.06 -6.96
N PRO A 70 -1.46 5.11 -7.09
CA PRO A 70 -1.42 6.27 -6.21
C PRO A 70 -1.59 5.95 -4.72
N GLU A 71 -2.37 4.92 -4.38
CA GLU A 71 -2.55 4.49 -2.98
C GLU A 71 -1.56 3.41 -2.56
N LEU A 72 -1.26 2.45 -3.45
CA LEU A 72 -0.53 1.24 -3.10
C LEU A 72 0.99 1.38 -3.24
N LYS A 73 1.48 2.20 -4.18
CA LYS A 73 2.92 2.43 -4.34
C LYS A 73 3.55 3.04 -3.08
N PRO A 74 2.97 4.07 -2.43
CA PRO A 74 3.55 4.60 -1.18
C PRO A 74 3.59 3.55 -0.06
N MET A 75 2.63 2.62 0.00
CA MET A 75 2.68 1.48 0.93
C MET A 75 3.85 0.55 0.60
N ALA A 76 3.96 0.14 -0.67
CA ALA A 76 5.04 -0.72 -1.15
C ALA A 76 6.40 -0.11 -0.86
N TYR A 77 6.52 1.20 -1.08
CA TYR A 77 7.73 1.97 -0.80
C TYR A 77 8.16 1.84 0.67
N GLY A 78 7.25 2.13 1.60
CA GLY A 78 7.52 2.01 3.03
C GLY A 78 7.84 0.57 3.46
N ILE A 79 7.08 -0.41 2.96
CA ILE A 79 7.30 -1.83 3.23
C ILE A 79 8.71 -2.25 2.78
N LEU A 80 9.05 -2.02 1.52
CA LEU A 80 10.34 -2.40 0.95
C LEU A 80 11.50 -1.71 1.67
N TYR A 81 11.39 -0.39 1.91
CA TYR A 81 12.44 0.34 2.62
C TYR A 81 12.66 -0.23 4.02
N LYS A 82 11.57 -0.53 4.75
CA LYS A 82 11.68 -1.10 6.10
C LYS A 82 12.26 -2.51 6.06
N LEU A 83 11.83 -3.36 5.11
CA LEU A 83 12.39 -4.70 4.93
C LEU A 83 13.88 -4.66 4.60
N PHE A 84 14.30 -3.70 3.77
CA PHE A 84 15.71 -3.44 3.56
C PHE A 84 16.37 -3.00 4.85
N GLN A 85 15.87 -2.04 5.63
CA GLN A 85 16.44 -1.70 6.96
C GLN A 85 16.63 -2.94 7.85
N ARG A 86 15.68 -3.88 7.82
CA ARG A 86 15.71 -5.14 8.58
C ARG A 86 16.65 -6.21 8.01
N LYS A 87 17.26 -5.98 6.84
CA LYS A 87 18.08 -6.94 6.09
C LYS A 87 17.32 -8.24 5.78
N ALA A 88 16.03 -8.12 5.54
CA ALA A 88 15.20 -9.23 5.07
C ALA A 88 15.59 -9.60 3.63
N LYS A 89 15.29 -10.85 3.26
CA LYS A 89 15.42 -11.38 1.91
C LYS A 89 14.08 -11.22 1.19
N VAL A 90 14.01 -10.26 0.26
CA VAL A 90 12.73 -9.84 -0.36
C VAL A 90 12.49 -10.55 -1.69
N ILE A 91 11.46 -11.38 -1.76
CA ILE A 91 11.02 -12.04 -2.99
C ILE A 91 9.78 -11.32 -3.50
N ILE A 92 9.86 -10.78 -4.72
CA ILE A 92 8.80 -10.00 -5.32
C ILE A 92 8.05 -10.82 -6.36
N MET A 93 6.73 -10.77 -6.33
CA MET A 93 5.88 -11.38 -7.33
C MET A 93 4.59 -10.58 -7.51
N GLY A 94 3.72 -11.03 -8.42
CA GLY A 94 2.35 -10.54 -8.50
C GLY A 94 1.42 -11.54 -9.17
N PHE A 95 0.14 -11.48 -8.80
CA PHE A 95 -0.96 -12.18 -9.47
C PHE A 95 -1.63 -11.35 -10.57
N TRP A 96 -1.17 -10.12 -10.76
CA TRP A 96 -1.55 -9.25 -11.88
C TRP A 96 -0.36 -9.15 -12.83
N ASP A 97 -0.63 -9.18 -14.13
CA ASP A 97 0.38 -9.09 -15.19
C ASP A 97 1.22 -7.80 -15.10
N GLN A 98 0.59 -6.68 -14.75
CA GLN A 98 1.26 -5.38 -14.55
C GLN A 98 2.08 -5.32 -13.25
N GLY A 99 1.76 -6.16 -12.27
CA GLY A 99 2.31 -6.10 -10.92
C GLY A 99 3.84 -6.11 -10.86
N PRO A 100 4.52 -7.12 -11.45
CA PRO A 100 5.97 -7.20 -11.44
C PRO A 100 6.67 -6.00 -12.08
N GLY A 101 6.13 -5.42 -13.15
CA GLY A 101 6.69 -4.24 -13.79
C GLY A 101 6.58 -2.98 -12.92
N LEU A 102 5.44 -2.83 -12.22
CA LEU A 102 5.25 -1.76 -11.23
C LEU A 102 6.17 -1.95 -10.02
N ALA A 103 6.41 -3.21 -9.64
CA ALA A 103 7.33 -3.55 -8.56
C ALA A 103 8.77 -3.17 -8.91
N ASP A 104 9.27 -3.50 -10.11
CA ASP A 104 10.63 -3.14 -10.55
C ASP A 104 10.87 -1.63 -10.50
N LYS A 105 9.90 -0.84 -10.95
CA LYS A 105 9.98 0.63 -10.86
C LYS A 105 10.07 1.08 -9.40
N THR A 106 9.17 0.58 -8.55
CA THR A 106 9.09 0.99 -7.14
C THR A 106 10.35 0.59 -6.36
N VAL A 107 10.85 -0.63 -6.57
CA VAL A 107 12.06 -1.13 -5.89
C VAL A 107 13.28 -0.32 -6.28
N LYS A 108 13.44 0.05 -7.55
CA LYS A 108 14.56 0.91 -7.99
C LYS A 108 14.53 2.27 -7.29
N GLU A 109 13.36 2.89 -7.16
CA GLU A 109 13.19 4.15 -6.44
C GLU A 109 13.52 3.99 -4.94
N VAL A 110 13.06 2.90 -4.32
CA VAL A 110 13.35 2.58 -2.90
C VAL A 110 14.84 2.34 -2.69
N ILE A 111 15.50 1.55 -3.54
CA ILE A 111 16.94 1.27 -3.44
C ILE A 111 17.73 2.55 -3.60
N ALA A 112 17.40 3.38 -4.59
CA ALA A 112 18.09 4.64 -4.82
C ALA A 112 18.01 5.56 -3.58
N GLN A 113 16.85 5.63 -2.91
CA GLN A 113 16.72 6.37 -1.66
C GLN A 113 17.46 5.68 -0.51
N PHE A 114 17.27 4.38 -0.34
CA PHE A 114 17.88 3.60 0.74
C PHE A 114 19.40 3.69 0.74
N GLU A 115 20.05 3.57 -0.44
CA GLU A 115 21.50 3.67 -0.57
C GLU A 115 22.02 5.10 -0.42
N ARG A 116 21.21 6.13 -0.73
CA ARG A 116 21.54 7.52 -0.37
C ARG A 116 21.55 7.72 1.14
N ASP A 117 20.55 7.15 1.80
CA ASP A 117 20.39 7.24 3.26
C ASP A 117 21.41 6.37 4.00
N ASN A 118 21.89 5.29 3.37
CA ASN A 118 22.81 4.31 3.94
C ASN A 118 23.96 4.01 2.94
N PRO A 119 24.93 4.93 2.75
CA PRO A 119 25.97 4.80 1.73
C PRO A 119 26.83 3.52 1.85
N ASP A 120 27.02 3.03 3.08
CA ASP A 120 27.80 1.83 3.39
C ASP A 120 27.06 0.53 3.04
N ARG A 121 25.78 0.61 2.65
CA ARG A 121 24.95 -0.55 2.38
C ARG A 121 24.36 -0.52 0.99
N LYS A 122 24.85 -1.41 0.15
CA LYS A 122 24.31 -1.68 -1.19
C LYS A 122 23.27 -2.79 -1.16
N ILE A 123 22.18 -2.61 -1.90
CA ILE A 123 21.14 -3.62 -2.07
C ILE A 123 21.40 -4.36 -3.37
N VAL A 124 21.65 -5.67 -3.29
CA VAL A 124 22.12 -6.45 -4.42
C VAL A 124 21.03 -7.39 -4.92
N TYR A 125 20.71 -7.33 -6.22
CA TYR A 125 19.80 -8.27 -6.87
C TYR A 125 20.33 -9.70 -6.78
N GLY A 126 19.47 -10.67 -6.51
CA GLY A 126 19.87 -12.07 -6.32
C GLY A 126 20.37 -12.42 -4.93
N LYS A 127 20.73 -11.40 -4.11
CA LYS A 127 21.19 -11.59 -2.72
C LYS A 127 20.24 -10.99 -1.70
N ASP A 128 19.77 -9.77 -1.89
CA ASP A 128 18.90 -9.05 -0.95
C ASP A 128 17.46 -8.99 -1.45
N TYR A 129 17.27 -8.94 -2.76
CA TYR A 129 15.96 -9.06 -3.37
C TYR A 129 16.02 -9.74 -4.74
N ILE A 130 14.90 -10.31 -5.16
CA ILE A 130 14.66 -10.77 -6.54
C ILE A 130 13.21 -10.47 -6.94
N ASN A 131 12.96 -10.39 -8.24
CA ASN A 131 11.62 -10.36 -8.79
C ASN A 131 11.36 -11.63 -9.60
N ILE A 132 10.54 -12.53 -9.08
CA ILE A 132 10.19 -13.80 -9.73
C ILE A 132 9.02 -13.65 -10.72
N GLY A 133 8.50 -12.42 -10.88
CA GLY A 133 7.57 -12.08 -11.94
C GLY A 133 6.11 -12.46 -11.66
N TYR A 134 5.37 -12.62 -12.75
CA TYR A 134 3.95 -12.98 -12.75
C TYR A 134 3.78 -14.46 -13.05
N LYS A 135 2.83 -15.10 -12.37
CA LYS A 135 2.39 -16.44 -12.71
C LYS A 135 0.87 -16.55 -12.74
N ALA A 136 0.34 -16.93 -13.89
CA ALA A 136 -1.07 -17.26 -14.04
C ALA A 136 -1.40 -18.55 -13.27
N GLY A 137 -2.53 -18.56 -12.55
CA GLY A 137 -3.00 -19.75 -11.84
C GLY A 137 -3.66 -19.47 -10.48
N GLY A 138 -3.64 -18.23 -10.01
CA GLY A 138 -4.32 -17.81 -8.79
C GLY A 138 -3.92 -18.66 -7.57
N PHE A 139 -4.90 -19.19 -6.84
CA PHE A 139 -4.65 -20.00 -5.66
C PHE A 139 -3.86 -21.29 -5.91
N THR A 140 -3.91 -21.86 -7.12
CA THR A 140 -3.12 -23.05 -7.48
C THR A 140 -1.63 -22.78 -7.36
N ILE A 141 -1.20 -21.54 -7.59
CA ILE A 141 0.19 -21.14 -7.40
C ILE A 141 0.59 -21.26 -5.94
N ILE A 142 -0.25 -20.81 -5.00
CA ILE A 142 0.02 -20.95 -3.56
C ILE A 142 0.09 -22.41 -3.13
N ILE A 143 -0.83 -23.24 -3.63
CA ILE A 143 -0.82 -24.69 -3.36
C ILE A 143 0.49 -25.31 -3.86
N ASN A 144 0.95 -24.95 -5.04
CA ASN A 144 2.19 -25.50 -5.58
C ASN A 144 3.43 -24.94 -4.87
N MET A 145 3.44 -23.65 -4.52
CA MET A 145 4.50 -23.03 -3.71
C MET A 145 4.62 -23.68 -2.33
N SER A 146 3.54 -24.25 -1.77
CA SER A 146 3.61 -25.03 -0.53
C SER A 146 4.48 -26.28 -0.65
N LYS A 147 4.64 -26.81 -1.86
CA LYS A 147 5.46 -27.99 -2.17
C LYS A 147 6.85 -27.58 -2.66
N SER A 148 6.89 -26.72 -3.68
CA SER A 148 8.12 -26.25 -4.32
C SER A 148 7.88 -24.94 -5.08
N ILE A 149 8.49 -23.85 -4.60
CA ILE A 149 8.50 -22.54 -5.26
C ILE A 149 9.31 -22.63 -6.57
N LYS A 150 10.44 -23.32 -6.54
CA LYS A 150 11.40 -23.42 -7.65
C LYS A 150 10.88 -24.22 -8.85
N GLU A 151 9.95 -25.16 -8.63
CA GLU A 151 9.29 -25.89 -9.73
C GLU A 151 8.28 -25.01 -10.49
N ILE A 152 7.74 -23.99 -9.83
CA ILE A 152 6.73 -23.10 -10.43
C ILE A 152 7.39 -21.87 -11.04
N PHE A 153 8.37 -21.32 -10.35
CA PHE A 153 9.18 -20.19 -10.79
C PHE A 153 10.57 -20.70 -11.14
N THR A 154 10.76 -21.17 -12.37
CA THR A 154 12.05 -21.73 -12.82
C THR A 154 13.08 -20.65 -13.13
N THR A 155 12.63 -19.45 -13.47
CA THR A 155 13.45 -18.26 -13.74
C THR A 155 12.88 -17.06 -12.99
N ASP A 156 13.68 -16.02 -12.84
CA ASP A 156 13.21 -14.71 -12.43
C ASP A 156 12.47 -13.99 -13.59
N ASN A 157 12.02 -12.76 -13.33
CA ASN A 157 11.35 -11.91 -14.31
C ASN A 157 12.26 -11.52 -15.50
N GLY A 158 13.59 -11.58 -15.31
CA GLY A 158 14.59 -11.32 -16.34
C GLY A 158 14.98 -12.56 -17.18
N GLY A 159 14.52 -13.75 -16.79
CA GLY A 159 14.82 -15.02 -17.45
C GLY A 159 16.05 -15.75 -16.91
N GLU A 160 16.69 -15.25 -15.85
CA GLU A 160 17.80 -15.94 -15.20
C GLU A 160 17.28 -17.09 -14.32
N PRO A 161 17.90 -18.28 -14.33
CA PRO A 161 17.44 -19.42 -13.54
C PRO A 161 17.34 -19.11 -12.05
N ILE A 162 16.20 -19.40 -11.41
CA ILE A 162 15.95 -19.02 -10.00
C ILE A 162 17.00 -19.61 -9.03
N ASN A 163 17.59 -20.76 -9.42
CA ASN A 163 18.59 -21.48 -8.64
C ASN A 163 20.00 -20.84 -8.69
N SER A 164 20.25 -19.86 -9.56
CA SER A 164 21.53 -19.13 -9.57
C SER A 164 21.64 -18.13 -8.41
N PHE A 165 20.50 -17.70 -7.85
CA PHE A 165 20.46 -16.63 -6.87
C PHE A 165 20.69 -17.10 -5.43
N ASP A 166 21.58 -16.43 -4.71
CA ASP A 166 21.90 -16.70 -3.31
C ASP A 166 20.67 -16.64 -2.40
N ILE A 167 19.75 -15.69 -2.66
CA ILE A 167 18.52 -15.49 -1.89
C ILE A 167 17.59 -16.71 -1.91
N MET A 168 17.71 -17.57 -2.92
CA MET A 168 16.86 -18.74 -3.10
C MET A 168 17.46 -20.03 -2.54
N LYS A 169 18.69 -20.01 -2.01
CA LYS A 169 19.35 -21.22 -1.49
C LYS A 169 18.54 -21.90 -0.40
N ASP A 170 18.08 -21.11 0.58
CA ASP A 170 17.35 -21.59 1.75
C ASP A 170 15.82 -21.47 1.61
N VAL A 171 15.33 -21.12 0.42
CA VAL A 171 13.89 -20.97 0.13
C VAL A 171 13.47 -22.03 -0.87
N ASN A 172 12.73 -23.04 -0.42
CA ASN A 172 12.19 -24.08 -1.31
C ASN A 172 10.67 -24.08 -1.35
N LYS A 173 10.00 -23.84 -0.22
CA LYS A 173 8.55 -23.94 -0.10
C LYS A 173 7.98 -22.79 0.72
N LEU A 174 6.66 -22.64 0.69
CA LEU A 174 5.96 -21.54 1.34
C LEU A 174 6.20 -21.50 2.87
N SER A 175 6.44 -22.64 3.52
CA SER A 175 6.74 -22.68 4.96
C SER A 175 8.10 -22.09 5.34
N ASP A 176 9.00 -21.91 4.36
CA ASP A 176 10.31 -21.28 4.55
C ASP A 176 10.19 -19.74 4.50
N ILE A 177 9.03 -19.23 4.09
CA ILE A 177 8.71 -17.80 4.05
C ILE A 177 8.19 -17.37 5.41
N LYS A 178 8.87 -16.38 5.99
CA LYS A 178 8.50 -15.78 7.28
C LYS A 178 7.14 -15.11 7.23
N MET A 179 6.90 -14.34 6.17
CA MET A 179 5.70 -13.51 6.04
C MET A 179 5.46 -13.10 4.59
N VAL A 180 4.19 -12.90 4.26
CA VAL A 180 3.75 -12.30 3.00
C VAL A 180 3.18 -10.91 3.26
N PHE A 181 3.63 -9.94 2.46
CA PHE A 181 3.07 -8.59 2.36
C PHE A 181 2.38 -8.43 1.00
N ALA A 182 1.06 -8.56 0.96
CA ALA A 182 0.31 -8.47 -0.30
C ALA A 182 -0.40 -7.12 -0.45
N LEU A 183 -0.09 -6.40 -1.52
CA LEU A 183 -0.72 -5.13 -1.86
C LEU A 183 -1.71 -5.36 -2.98
N THR A 184 -2.99 -5.06 -2.75
CA THR A 184 -4.05 -5.41 -3.70
C THR A 184 -4.90 -4.23 -4.13
N GLY A 185 -5.13 -4.13 -5.44
CA GLY A 185 -6.00 -3.12 -6.04
C GLY A 185 -7.46 -3.56 -6.16
N GLY A 186 -7.75 -4.85 -5.98
CA GLY A 186 -9.05 -5.44 -6.24
C GLY A 186 -9.06 -6.95 -5.99
N ASN A 187 -9.54 -7.72 -6.96
CA ASN A 187 -9.55 -9.19 -6.88
C ASN A 187 -8.15 -9.77 -7.20
N TYR A 188 -7.98 -11.05 -6.96
CA TYR A 188 -6.77 -11.84 -7.21
C TYR A 188 -5.54 -11.29 -6.49
N GLY A 189 -5.61 -11.24 -5.15
CA GLY A 189 -4.51 -10.80 -4.31
C GLY A 189 -4.70 -11.16 -2.85
N LEU A 190 -4.75 -10.15 -1.98
CA LEU A 190 -4.68 -10.35 -0.53
C LEU A 190 -5.86 -11.18 0.01
N LEU A 191 -7.10 -10.83 -0.35
CA LEU A 191 -8.30 -11.38 0.27
C LEU A 191 -8.67 -12.78 -0.21
N ASP A 192 -8.43 -13.06 -1.49
CA ASP A 192 -8.95 -14.21 -2.21
C ASP A 192 -7.87 -15.23 -2.58
N ILE A 193 -6.59 -14.85 -2.48
CA ILE A 193 -5.46 -15.77 -2.71
C ILE A 193 -4.62 -15.91 -1.43
N TRP A 194 -3.95 -14.84 -0.99
CA TRP A 194 -2.97 -14.95 0.08
C TRP A 194 -3.59 -15.34 1.42
N LEU A 195 -4.71 -14.71 1.81
CA LEU A 195 -5.37 -15.00 3.08
C LEU A 195 -5.96 -16.42 3.15
N PRO A 196 -6.81 -16.89 2.22
CA PRO A 196 -7.42 -18.21 2.32
C PRO A 196 -6.43 -19.35 2.09
N PHE A 197 -5.41 -19.16 1.24
CA PHE A 197 -4.50 -20.26 0.91
C PHE A 197 -3.20 -20.20 1.71
N ALA A 198 -2.48 -19.07 1.72
CA ALA A 198 -1.20 -19.01 2.44
C ALA A 198 -1.40 -18.99 3.96
N ARG A 199 -2.33 -18.16 4.46
CA ARG A 199 -2.58 -18.04 5.90
C ARG A 199 -3.44 -19.18 6.43
N GLN A 200 -4.63 -19.43 5.89
CA GLN A 200 -5.56 -20.39 6.51
C GLN A 200 -5.14 -21.86 6.28
N GLN A 201 -4.57 -22.21 5.13
CA GLN A 201 -4.16 -23.61 4.86
C GLN A 201 -2.73 -23.90 5.30
N TYR A 202 -1.78 -22.98 5.07
CA TYR A 202 -0.35 -23.20 5.33
C TYR A 202 0.21 -22.40 6.51
N ASN A 203 -0.63 -21.68 7.24
CA ASN A 203 -0.29 -20.93 8.45
C ASN A 203 0.77 -19.83 8.25
N VAL A 204 1.09 -19.43 7.02
CA VAL A 204 2.05 -18.35 6.77
C VAL A 204 1.40 -17.02 7.15
N PRO A 205 2.03 -16.21 8.02
CA PRO A 205 1.52 -14.89 8.36
C PRO A 205 1.37 -14.01 7.12
N VAL A 206 0.22 -13.35 7.00
CA VAL A 206 -0.06 -12.42 5.92
C VAL A 206 -0.39 -11.07 6.52
N ALA A 207 0.23 -10.02 5.99
CA ALA A 207 -0.17 -8.62 6.16
C ALA A 207 -0.28 -8.00 4.77
N GLY A 208 -0.86 -6.81 4.66
CA GLY A 208 -0.99 -6.21 3.35
C GLY A 208 -1.64 -4.84 3.31
N GLY A 209 -1.83 -4.37 2.09
CA GLY A 209 -2.45 -3.09 1.81
C GLY A 209 -3.53 -3.24 0.76
N CYS A 210 -4.52 -2.37 0.82
CA CYS A 210 -5.61 -2.33 -0.14
C CYS A 210 -5.98 -0.88 -0.45
N THR A 211 -6.71 -0.67 -1.55
CA THR A 211 -7.29 0.64 -1.86
C THR A 211 -8.36 1.02 -0.85
N SER A 212 -8.54 2.32 -0.58
CA SER A 212 -9.51 2.83 0.39
C SER A 212 -10.93 2.28 0.17
N VAL A 213 -11.31 2.07 -1.09
CA VAL A 213 -12.64 1.56 -1.47
C VAL A 213 -12.86 0.09 -1.12
N SER A 214 -11.79 -0.70 -0.99
CA SER A 214 -11.86 -2.14 -0.67
C SER A 214 -11.63 -2.44 0.80
N ALA A 215 -11.04 -1.49 1.56
CA ALA A 215 -10.74 -1.62 2.98
C ALA A 215 -11.86 -2.21 3.86
N PRO A 216 -13.15 -1.82 3.72
CA PRO A 216 -14.23 -2.37 4.55
C PRO A 216 -14.33 -3.90 4.52
N GLN A 217 -13.96 -4.53 3.41
CA GLN A 217 -14.04 -5.98 3.23
C GLN A 217 -13.01 -6.74 4.09
N PHE A 218 -11.90 -6.09 4.46
CA PHE A 218 -10.80 -6.67 5.20
C PHE A 218 -10.97 -6.57 6.72
N TYR A 219 -11.80 -5.65 7.23
CA TYR A 219 -11.87 -5.35 8.66
C TYR A 219 -12.28 -6.55 9.51
N GLN A 220 -13.15 -7.43 9.01
CA GLN A 220 -13.50 -8.66 9.73
C GLN A 220 -12.29 -9.57 9.97
N TYR A 221 -11.39 -9.69 8.98
CA TYR A 221 -10.19 -10.54 9.04
C TYR A 221 -9.08 -9.91 9.87
N MET A 222 -8.99 -8.58 9.85
CA MET A 222 -8.08 -7.82 10.73
C MET A 222 -8.53 -7.95 12.19
N ASN A 223 -9.83 -7.78 12.47
CA ASN A 223 -10.37 -7.86 13.83
C ASN A 223 -10.33 -9.27 14.41
N SER A 224 -10.46 -10.31 13.57
CA SER A 224 -10.32 -11.71 14.00
C SER A 224 -8.87 -12.16 14.18
N GLY A 225 -7.89 -11.34 13.78
CA GLY A 225 -6.46 -11.69 13.80
C GLY A 225 -6.03 -12.66 12.69
N GLN A 226 -6.90 -12.93 11.72
CA GLN A 226 -6.55 -13.73 10.54
C GLN A 226 -5.57 -12.96 9.64
N LEU A 227 -5.75 -11.64 9.52
CA LEU A 227 -4.80 -10.74 8.87
C LEU A 227 -3.92 -10.04 9.92
N SER A 228 -2.61 -10.14 9.77
CA SER A 228 -1.67 -9.67 10.81
C SER A 228 -1.65 -8.14 10.93
N ALA A 229 -1.78 -7.43 9.81
CA ALA A 229 -1.95 -5.98 9.73
C ALA A 229 -2.50 -5.58 8.35
N LEU A 230 -3.18 -4.44 8.29
CA LEU A 230 -3.74 -3.88 7.05
C LEU A 230 -3.40 -2.38 6.93
N LEU A 231 -3.01 -1.97 5.72
CA LEU A 231 -3.03 -0.57 5.28
C LEU A 231 -4.27 -0.36 4.39
N ASP A 232 -5.15 0.54 4.81
CA ASP A 232 -6.50 0.79 4.29
C ASP A 232 -6.58 2.03 3.36
N GLY A 233 -5.59 2.20 2.50
CA GLY A 233 -5.54 3.25 1.47
C GLY A 233 -4.48 4.31 1.70
N PHE A 234 -4.54 5.40 0.93
CA PHE A 234 -3.48 6.43 0.93
C PHE A 234 -3.15 6.98 2.32
N LYS A 235 -4.17 7.16 3.18
CA LYS A 235 -4.00 7.70 4.54
C LYS A 235 -3.01 6.86 5.35
N THR A 236 -3.21 5.55 5.44
CA THR A 236 -2.31 4.67 6.21
C THR A 236 -0.98 4.47 5.50
N ALA A 237 -0.91 4.66 4.19
CA ALA A 237 0.36 4.71 3.47
C ALA A 237 1.22 5.92 3.91
N ALA A 238 0.63 7.11 4.01
CA ALA A 238 1.31 8.31 4.50
C ALA A 238 1.71 8.17 5.97
N GLU A 239 0.84 7.58 6.81
CA GLU A 239 1.16 7.28 8.21
C GLU A 239 2.31 6.28 8.35
N LEU A 240 2.36 5.24 7.51
CA LEU A 240 3.47 4.28 7.48
C LEU A 240 4.79 4.97 7.16
N LEU A 241 4.81 5.81 6.11
CA LEU A 241 6.01 6.54 5.70
C LEU A 241 6.47 7.52 6.78
N LYS A 242 5.54 8.20 7.48
CA LYS A 242 5.86 9.03 8.64
C LYS A 242 6.42 8.22 9.81
N ALA A 243 5.93 7.01 10.01
CA ALA A 243 6.34 6.15 11.12
C ALA A 243 7.69 5.45 10.89
N ILE A 244 8.17 5.38 9.65
CA ILE A 244 9.48 4.78 9.34
C ILE A 244 10.55 5.86 9.37
N GLU A 245 11.41 5.76 10.38
CA GLU A 245 12.54 6.65 10.57
C GLU A 245 13.82 6.08 9.96
N TYR A 246 14.70 6.96 9.50
CA TYR A 246 16.08 6.66 9.10
C TYR A 246 17.00 7.80 9.54
N THR A 247 18.28 7.49 9.73
CA THR A 247 19.31 8.50 10.00
C THR A 247 19.93 8.94 8.68
N ASP A 248 19.71 10.18 8.29
CA ASP A 248 20.35 10.75 7.11
C ASP A 248 21.85 10.92 7.38
N GLN A 249 22.69 10.20 6.62
CA GLN A 249 24.13 10.17 6.90
C GLN A 249 24.85 11.48 6.58
N ALA A 250 24.29 12.32 5.70
CA ALA A 250 24.88 13.61 5.33
C ALA A 250 24.62 14.69 6.40
N THR A 251 23.41 14.72 6.95
CA THR A 251 22.96 15.71 7.94
C THR A 251 23.03 15.21 9.38
N LYS A 252 23.18 13.90 9.58
CA LYS A 252 23.11 13.19 10.87
C LYS A 252 21.80 13.39 11.63
N GLN A 253 20.74 13.78 10.93
CA GLN A 253 19.41 13.97 11.50
C GLN A 253 18.54 12.73 11.28
N THR A 254 17.72 12.42 12.27
CA THR A 254 16.62 11.46 12.08
C THR A 254 15.56 12.10 11.21
N LYS A 255 15.24 11.44 10.10
CA LYS A 255 14.17 11.82 9.17
C LYS A 255 13.17 10.68 9.04
N THR A 256 12.02 10.98 8.44
CA THR A 256 11.01 9.97 8.10
C THR A 256 10.95 9.79 6.59
N LEU A 257 10.36 8.70 6.12
CA LEU A 257 10.12 8.48 4.68
C LEU A 257 8.97 9.34 4.12
N LEU A 258 8.28 10.11 4.95
CA LEU A 258 7.23 11.02 4.49
C LEU A 258 7.87 12.14 3.66
N SER A 259 7.71 12.04 2.34
CA SER A 259 8.17 13.08 1.41
C SER A 259 7.19 14.26 1.38
N ASP A 260 7.71 15.42 0.95
CA ASP A 260 6.91 16.63 0.73
C ASP A 260 5.76 16.40 -0.27
N GLU A 261 6.00 15.57 -1.30
CA GLU A 261 4.97 15.19 -2.29
C GLU A 261 3.82 14.40 -1.65
N ILE A 262 4.13 13.40 -0.83
CA ILE A 262 3.11 12.61 -0.12
C ILE A 262 2.35 13.48 0.88
N TYR A 263 3.06 14.40 1.54
CA TYR A 263 2.45 15.37 2.45
C TYR A 263 1.43 16.26 1.72
N LYS A 264 1.82 16.85 0.59
CA LYS A 264 0.94 17.68 -0.25
C LYS A 264 -0.32 16.93 -0.68
N ILE A 265 -0.19 15.67 -1.07
CA ILE A 265 -1.34 14.83 -1.44
C ILE A 265 -2.25 14.58 -0.24
N ALA A 266 -1.69 14.36 0.96
CA ALA A 266 -2.47 14.18 2.19
C ALA A 266 -3.27 15.46 2.56
N ASP A 267 -2.67 16.64 2.41
CA ASP A 267 -3.33 17.93 2.60
C ASP A 267 -4.47 18.12 1.59
N VAL A 268 -4.21 17.83 0.31
CA VAL A 268 -5.22 17.90 -0.75
C VAL A 268 -6.40 17.00 -0.42
N GLN A 269 -6.14 15.75 -0.04
CA GLN A 269 -7.20 14.80 0.32
C GLN A 269 -8.02 15.30 1.51
N SER A 270 -7.38 15.90 2.51
CA SER A 270 -8.05 16.47 3.68
C SER A 270 -8.98 17.63 3.31
N ILE A 271 -8.51 18.58 2.50
CA ILE A 271 -9.33 19.72 2.04
C ILE A 271 -10.49 19.22 1.17
N VAL A 272 -10.23 18.31 0.23
CA VAL A 272 -11.27 17.77 -0.65
C VAL A 272 -12.37 17.07 0.17
N HIS A 273 -11.99 16.28 1.19
CA HIS A 273 -12.97 15.68 2.09
C HIS A 273 -13.78 16.73 2.86
N VAL A 274 -13.17 17.80 3.37
CA VAL A 274 -13.89 18.90 4.04
C VAL A 274 -14.91 19.55 3.11
N ILE A 275 -14.51 19.83 1.86
CA ILE A 275 -15.40 20.41 0.85
C ILE A 275 -16.59 19.49 0.58
N ILE A 276 -16.33 18.19 0.36
CA ILE A 276 -17.38 17.19 0.13
C ILE A 276 -18.32 17.12 1.35
N MET A 277 -17.78 17.10 2.58
CA MET A 277 -18.60 17.11 3.80
C MET A 277 -19.50 18.36 3.88
N ILE A 278 -18.99 19.54 3.56
CA ILE A 278 -19.77 20.78 3.53
C ILE A 278 -20.92 20.66 2.52
N PHE A 279 -20.65 20.18 1.30
CA PHE A 279 -21.71 19.97 0.29
C PHE A 279 -22.76 18.95 0.75
N ILE A 280 -22.35 17.86 1.41
CA ILE A 280 -23.29 16.87 1.97
C ILE A 280 -24.16 17.49 3.07
N ILE A 281 -23.57 18.29 3.97
CA ILE A 281 -24.32 18.97 5.04
C ILE A 281 -25.34 19.95 4.43
N ILE A 282 -24.94 20.74 3.43
CA ILE A 282 -25.84 21.69 2.75
C ILE A 282 -26.98 20.96 2.04
N ALA A 283 -26.68 19.86 1.33
CA ALA A 283 -27.67 19.05 0.64
C ALA A 283 -28.68 18.44 1.64
N ASN A 284 -28.20 17.86 2.74
CA ASN A 284 -29.05 17.30 3.79
C ASN A 284 -29.90 18.37 4.49
N ALA A 285 -29.33 19.53 4.81
CA ALA A 285 -30.07 20.64 5.41
C ALA A 285 -31.19 21.15 4.48
N THR A 286 -30.89 21.26 3.18
CA THR A 286 -31.87 21.63 2.15
C THR A 286 -33.01 20.63 2.06
N TYR A 287 -32.69 19.33 2.04
CA TYR A 287 -33.69 18.25 2.03
C TYR A 287 -34.59 18.26 3.28
N LEU A 288 -34.00 18.43 4.47
CA LEU A 288 -34.76 18.47 5.73
C LEU A 288 -35.67 19.70 5.82
N TYR A 289 -35.21 20.85 5.33
CA TYR A 289 -36.02 22.05 5.24
C TYR A 289 -37.23 21.80 4.33
N GLU A 290 -37.04 21.30 3.10
CA GLU A 290 -38.15 20.99 2.19
C GLU A 290 -39.16 20.00 2.80
N LYS A 291 -38.68 18.92 3.44
CA LYS A 291 -39.57 17.94 4.08
C LYS A 291 -40.46 18.54 5.18
N LYS A 292 -39.98 19.58 5.86
CA LYS A 292 -40.73 20.28 6.92
C LYS A 292 -41.79 21.24 6.35
N TYR A 293 -41.48 21.90 5.23
CA TYR A 293 -42.37 22.90 4.62
C TYR A 293 -43.27 22.36 3.49
N SER A 294 -43.01 21.15 2.97
CA SER A 294 -43.87 20.47 1.99
C SER A 294 -45.00 19.63 2.62
N LYS A 295 -45.05 19.54 3.95
CA LYS A 295 -46.13 18.88 4.72
C LYS A 295 -47.15 19.87 5.33
N GLN A 296 -47.04 21.15 4.99
CA GLN A 296 -48.11 22.15 5.16
C GLN A 296 -48.79 22.37 3.81
#